data_AF-A0A3N5LJ52-F1
#
_entry.id   AF-A0A3N5LJ52-F1
#
_cell.length_a   1.000
_cell.length_b   1.000
_cell.length_c   1.000
_cell.angle_alpha   90.00
_cell.angle_beta   90.00
_cell.angle_gamma   90.00
#
_symmetry.space_group_name_H-M   'P 1'
#
loop_
_entity.id
_entity.type
_entity.pdbx_description
1 polymer ?
#
loop_
_entity_poly.entity_id
_entity_poly.type
_entity_poly.pdbx_seq_one_letter_code
_entity_poly.pdbx_strand_id
1 'polypeptide(L)'
;MFRRVVSEAESVDQAISKIQAEAPAGYEILQTEVLAEAKEDTITCSAGTTESAFSKARHKVPKGANLTDQTELRQAGSETLTVDAADEAAARAQVERQIEEGTKIQFVKLESAGSNGFLGFGKKPNRYKAQVFHPALVRIGYRVTAKVSATLMSNQAAGEARSAVQELIDLHHQSDPAGSGGGAREQMRQVGQRLESIGGIDLMLATHTLFSRERPKGKRLLEQAWDGIGAWIG
;
A
#
# COMPACT_ATOMS: atom_id res chain seq x y z
N MET A 1 -19.66 -6.41 23.13
CA MET A 1 -18.56 -7.16 23.76
C MET A 1 -17.23 -6.87 23.06
N PHE A 2 -17.23 -6.95 21.72
CA PHE A 2 -16.08 -6.61 20.89
C PHE A 2 -16.33 -5.33 20.09
N ARG A 3 -15.26 -4.61 19.76
CA ARG A 3 -15.30 -3.43 18.89
C ARG A 3 -14.03 -3.38 18.04
N ARG A 4 -14.18 -3.08 16.75
CA ARG A 4 -13.03 -2.79 15.88
C ARG A 4 -12.76 -1.29 15.86
N VAL A 5 -11.49 -0.92 15.99
CA VAL A 5 -11.00 0.45 15.80
C VAL A 5 -9.90 0.46 14.76
N VAL A 6 -9.75 1.58 14.05
CA VAL A 6 -8.70 1.79 13.05
C VAL A 6 -8.00 3.09 13.38
N SER A 7 -6.68 3.07 13.33
CA SER A 7 -5.83 4.24 13.54
C SER A 7 -4.87 4.40 12.36
N GLU A 8 -4.65 5.65 11.98
CA GLU A 8 -3.69 6.03 10.95
C GLU A 8 -2.60 6.91 11.58
N ALA A 9 -1.35 6.65 11.24
CA ALA A 9 -0.19 7.41 11.74
C ALA A 9 0.99 7.35 10.76
N GLU A 10 2.10 8.01 11.08
CA GLU A 10 3.29 8.04 10.21
C GLU A 10 4.07 6.72 10.22
N SER A 11 3.84 5.86 11.21
CA SER A 11 4.40 4.52 11.29
C SER A 11 3.42 3.54 11.93
N VAL A 12 3.67 2.24 11.75
CA VAL A 12 2.88 1.17 12.40
C VAL A 12 2.93 1.31 13.93
N ASP A 13 4.12 1.56 14.48
CA ASP A 13 4.30 1.71 15.93
C ASP A 13 3.52 2.89 16.49
N GLN A 14 3.54 4.05 15.81
CA GLN A 14 2.75 5.21 16.24
C GLN A 14 1.24 4.92 16.16
N ALA A 15 0.79 4.21 15.12
CA ALA A 15 -0.62 3.84 14.99
C ALA A 15 -1.03 2.90 16.14
N ILE A 16 -0.17 1.95 16.52
CA ILE A 16 -0.38 1.07 17.67
C ILE A 16 -0.40 1.86 18.98
N SER A 17 0.58 2.73 19.23
CA SER A 17 0.62 3.57 20.43
C SER A 17 -0.62 4.44 20.55
N LYS A 18 -1.11 4.99 19.44
CA LYS A 18 -2.35 5.77 19.40
C LYS A 18 -3.57 4.93 19.78
N ILE A 19 -3.68 3.72 19.24
CA ILE A 19 -4.76 2.77 19.63
C ILE A 19 -4.69 2.46 21.13
N GLN A 20 -3.49 2.24 21.67
CA GLN A 20 -3.30 1.96 23.09
C GLN A 20 -3.69 3.13 23.98
N ALA A 21 -3.33 4.36 23.59
CA ALA A 21 -3.64 5.57 24.35
C ALA A 21 -5.12 5.95 24.27
N GLU A 22 -5.77 5.70 23.13
CA GLU A 22 -7.16 6.07 22.86
C GLU A 22 -8.15 4.91 23.10
N ALA A 23 -7.67 3.77 23.61
CA ALA A 23 -8.53 2.65 23.97
C ALA A 23 -9.59 3.12 24.99
N PRO A 24 -10.90 2.95 24.71
CA PRO A 24 -11.94 3.36 25.63
C PRO A 24 -11.80 2.67 26.98
N ALA A 25 -12.07 3.39 28.07
CA ALA A 25 -12.12 2.80 29.40
C ALA A 25 -13.06 1.59 29.43
N GLY A 26 -12.61 0.50 30.08
CA GLY A 26 -13.36 -0.76 30.15
C GLY A 26 -13.12 -1.72 28.97
N TYR A 27 -12.17 -1.41 28.08
CA TYR A 27 -11.74 -2.30 26.99
C TYR A 27 -10.24 -2.59 27.06
N GLU A 28 -9.85 -3.79 26.63
CA GLU A 28 -8.48 -4.20 26.37
C GLU A 28 -8.28 -4.57 24.90
N ILE A 29 -7.05 -4.48 24.41
CA ILE A 29 -6.70 -4.86 23.04
C ILE A 29 -6.48 -6.36 22.99
N LEU A 30 -7.30 -7.05 22.19
CA LEU A 30 -7.15 -8.49 21.94
C LEU A 30 -6.09 -8.75 20.87
N GLN A 31 -6.21 -8.06 19.73
CA GLN A 31 -5.35 -8.27 18.56
C GLN A 31 -5.21 -6.98 17.78
N THR A 32 -4.03 -6.78 17.20
CA THR A 32 -3.73 -5.76 16.20
C THR A 32 -3.45 -6.40 14.84
N GLU A 33 -3.87 -5.73 13.78
CA GLU A 33 -3.65 -6.14 12.39
C GLU A 33 -3.19 -4.94 11.58
N VAL A 34 -2.05 -5.07 10.91
CA VAL A 34 -1.52 -4.04 10.00
C VAL A 34 -2.28 -4.13 8.68
N LEU A 35 -3.02 -3.06 8.35
CA LEU A 35 -3.79 -2.97 7.10
C LEU A 35 -2.98 -2.32 5.98
N ALA A 36 -2.08 -1.40 6.32
CA ALA A 36 -1.16 -0.76 5.39
C ALA A 36 0.09 -0.27 6.12
N GLU A 37 1.25 -0.40 5.49
CA GLU A 37 2.49 0.18 5.98
C GLU A 37 2.68 1.60 5.45
N ALA A 38 3.38 2.43 6.23
CA ALA A 38 3.78 3.74 5.76
C ALA A 38 4.81 3.60 4.64
N LYS A 39 4.62 4.34 3.55
CA LYS A 39 5.53 4.33 2.41
C LYS A 39 5.72 5.73 1.86
N GLU A 40 6.97 6.07 1.56
CA GLU A 40 7.31 7.23 0.76
C GLU A 40 7.58 6.84 -0.69
N ASP A 41 7.12 7.67 -1.60
CA ASP A 41 7.35 7.47 -3.02
C ASP A 41 7.27 8.79 -3.78
N THR A 42 7.63 8.77 -5.06
CA THR A 42 7.62 9.96 -5.91
C THR A 42 6.88 9.70 -7.22
N ILE A 43 6.26 10.75 -7.75
CA ILE A 43 5.59 10.72 -9.05
C ILE A 43 6.20 11.81 -9.92
N THR A 44 6.70 11.42 -11.08
CA THR A 44 7.13 12.34 -12.13
C THR A 44 6.05 12.45 -13.20
N CYS A 45 5.72 13.66 -13.63
CA CYS A 45 4.77 13.90 -14.72
C CYS A 45 5.19 15.05 -15.61
N SER A 46 4.84 14.94 -16.89
CA SER A 46 5.01 16.00 -17.87
C SER A 46 3.67 16.50 -18.42
N ALA A 47 3.61 17.80 -18.73
CA ALA A 47 2.47 18.45 -19.38
C ALA A 47 2.88 19.75 -20.11
N GLY A 48 1.94 20.37 -20.82
CA GLY A 48 2.21 21.62 -21.55
C GLY A 48 2.53 22.84 -20.67
N THR A 49 2.16 22.82 -19.39
CA THR A 49 2.52 23.85 -18.41
C THR A 49 2.88 23.21 -17.08
N THR A 50 3.60 23.93 -16.22
CA THR A 50 3.95 23.48 -14.86
C THR A 50 2.70 23.16 -14.04
N GLU A 51 1.68 24.01 -14.08
CA GLU A 51 0.43 23.83 -13.35
C GLU A 51 -0.30 22.56 -13.81
N SER A 52 -0.36 22.35 -15.12
CA SER A 52 -0.98 21.15 -15.71
C SER A 52 -0.22 19.88 -15.31
N ALA A 53 1.11 19.96 -15.23
CA ALA A 53 1.97 18.84 -14.84
C ALA A 53 1.77 18.49 -13.37
N PHE A 54 1.73 19.49 -12.47
CA PHE A 54 1.43 19.28 -11.05
C PHE A 54 0.00 18.76 -10.84
N SER A 55 -0.99 19.30 -11.54
CA SER A 55 -2.37 18.81 -11.46
C SER A 55 -2.44 17.33 -11.85
N LYS A 56 -1.79 16.95 -12.95
CA LYS A 56 -1.71 15.56 -13.41
C LYS A 56 -0.97 14.65 -12.42
N ALA A 57 0.12 15.11 -11.83
CA ALA A 57 0.84 14.38 -10.80
C ALA A 57 -0.02 14.17 -9.54
N ARG A 58 -0.72 15.22 -9.06
CA ARG A 58 -1.61 15.15 -7.89
C ARG A 58 -2.74 14.15 -8.08
N HIS A 59 -3.31 14.04 -9.28
CA HIS A 59 -4.34 13.04 -9.57
C HIS A 59 -3.84 11.59 -9.50
N LYS A 60 -2.53 11.35 -9.60
CA LYS A 60 -1.93 10.02 -9.46
C LYS A 60 -1.53 9.70 -8.02
N VAL A 61 -1.50 10.69 -7.12
CA VAL A 61 -1.17 10.46 -5.72
C VAL A 61 -2.28 9.63 -5.07
N PRO A 62 -1.96 8.54 -4.35
CA PRO A 62 -2.95 7.73 -3.66
C PRO A 62 -3.84 8.55 -2.72
N LYS A 63 -5.13 8.20 -2.62
CA LYS A 63 -6.06 8.88 -1.72
C LYS A 63 -5.58 8.77 -0.27
N GLY A 64 -5.59 9.89 0.45
CA GLY A 64 -5.15 9.97 1.85
C GLY A 64 -3.64 10.05 2.05
N ALA A 65 -2.84 10.08 0.98
CA ALA A 65 -1.41 10.36 1.10
C ALA A 65 -1.16 11.86 1.33
N ASN A 66 -0.12 12.16 2.11
CA ASN A 66 0.35 13.51 2.34
C ASN A 66 1.45 13.86 1.33
N LEU A 67 1.41 15.07 0.78
CA LEU A 67 2.47 15.55 -0.11
C LEU A 67 3.68 15.97 0.74
N THR A 68 4.85 15.47 0.39
CA THR A 68 6.11 15.75 1.10
C THR A 68 7.01 16.72 0.35
N ASP A 69 7.00 16.66 -0.99
CA ASP A 69 7.83 17.51 -1.84
C ASP A 69 7.09 17.86 -3.14
N GLN A 70 7.36 19.05 -3.68
CA GLN A 70 6.87 19.49 -4.99
C GLN A 70 8.00 20.26 -5.68
N THR A 71 8.65 19.58 -6.63
CA THR A 71 9.80 20.12 -7.35
C THR A 71 9.46 20.28 -8.84
N GLU A 72 9.71 21.47 -9.39
CA GLU A 72 9.77 21.67 -10.83
C GLU A 72 11.15 21.22 -11.34
N LEU A 73 11.18 20.20 -12.19
CA LEU A 73 12.41 19.69 -12.78
C LEU A 73 12.79 20.45 -14.05
N ARG A 74 11.78 20.88 -14.82
CA ARG A 74 11.97 21.63 -16.07
C ARG A 74 10.74 22.47 -16.38
N GLN A 75 10.93 23.71 -16.81
CA GLN A 75 9.86 24.58 -17.30
C GLN A 75 9.43 24.22 -18.72
N ALA A 76 8.18 24.53 -19.03
CA ALA A 76 7.73 24.46 -20.42
C ALA A 76 8.42 25.56 -21.23
N GLY A 77 8.95 25.19 -22.40
CA GLY A 77 9.70 26.12 -23.23
C GLY A 77 9.78 25.69 -24.68
N SER A 78 10.01 26.67 -25.56
CA SER A 78 10.32 26.40 -26.95
C SER A 78 11.81 26.65 -27.21
N GLU A 79 12.39 25.77 -27.99
CA GLU A 79 13.77 25.88 -28.46
C GLU A 79 13.78 25.79 -29.98
N THR A 80 14.76 26.45 -30.58
CA THR A 80 15.00 26.37 -32.02
C THR A 80 16.29 25.59 -32.25
N LEU A 81 16.20 24.53 -33.06
CA LEU A 81 17.34 23.76 -33.53
C LEU A 81 17.54 23.99 -35.03
N THR A 82 18.80 24.07 -35.44
CA THR A 82 19.16 24.18 -36.86
C THR A 82 19.89 22.91 -37.28
N VAL A 83 19.40 22.25 -38.33
CA VAL A 83 19.98 21.01 -38.86
C VAL A 83 20.21 21.11 -40.36
N ASP A 84 21.32 20.56 -40.81
CA ASP A 84 21.65 20.47 -42.23
C ASP A 84 21.28 19.07 -42.74
N ALA A 85 20.35 18.98 -43.71
CA ALA A 85 19.80 17.73 -44.22
C ALA A 85 19.50 17.78 -45.72
N ALA A 86 19.24 16.63 -46.34
CA ALA A 86 18.88 16.57 -47.77
C ALA A 86 17.45 17.06 -48.03
N ASP A 87 16.50 16.67 -47.18
CA ASP A 87 15.08 16.99 -47.27
C ASP A 87 14.46 17.18 -45.86
N GLU A 88 13.20 17.59 -45.80
CA GLU A 88 12.50 17.84 -44.53
C GLU A 88 12.33 16.56 -43.70
N ALA A 89 12.15 15.39 -44.33
CA ALA A 89 11.98 14.13 -43.63
C ALA A 89 13.27 13.71 -42.91
N ALA A 90 14.41 13.83 -43.58
CA ALA A 90 15.73 13.62 -43.00
C ALA A 90 16.04 14.65 -41.90
N ALA A 91 15.66 15.91 -42.10
CA ALA A 91 15.79 16.96 -41.08
C ALA A 91 14.98 16.62 -39.82
N ARG A 92 13.71 16.22 -39.99
CA ARG A 92 12.85 15.81 -38.87
C ARG A 92 13.44 14.61 -38.13
N ALA A 93 13.86 13.56 -38.83
CA ALA A 93 14.47 12.38 -38.21
C ALA A 93 15.77 12.72 -37.44
N GLN A 94 16.54 13.70 -37.93
CA GLN A 94 17.74 14.17 -37.23
C GLN A 94 17.38 14.95 -35.97
N VAL A 95 16.36 15.81 -36.02
CA VAL A 95 15.85 16.54 -34.84
C VAL A 95 15.28 15.58 -33.80
N GLU A 96 14.52 14.56 -34.20
CA GLU A 96 13.98 13.53 -33.29
C GLU A 96 15.06 12.79 -32.51
N ARG A 97 16.25 12.60 -33.09
CA ARG A 97 17.39 11.98 -32.40
C ARG A 97 18.13 12.90 -31.44
N GLN A 98 17.93 14.22 -31.55
CA GLN A 98 18.61 15.23 -30.74
C GLN A 98 17.76 15.72 -29.56
N ILE A 99 16.44 15.52 -29.60
CA ILE A 99 15.52 15.97 -28.55
C ILE A 99 15.33 14.92 -27.45
N GLU A 100 15.09 15.40 -26.23
CA GLU A 100 14.75 14.54 -25.08
C GLU A 100 13.37 13.89 -25.24
N GLU A 101 13.17 12.76 -24.55
CA GLU A 101 11.90 12.03 -24.55
C GLU A 101 10.73 12.93 -24.12
N GLY A 102 9.62 12.88 -24.87
CA GLY A 102 8.42 13.69 -24.61
C GLY A 102 8.45 15.11 -25.18
N THR A 103 9.57 15.55 -25.75
CA THR A 103 9.66 16.81 -26.52
C THR A 103 8.85 16.70 -27.81
N LYS A 104 8.16 17.77 -28.18
CA LYS A 104 7.32 17.80 -29.39
C LYS A 104 7.92 18.71 -30.45
N ILE A 105 8.09 18.21 -31.67
CA ILE A 105 8.45 19.04 -32.82
C ILE A 105 7.21 19.82 -33.24
N GLN A 106 7.24 21.15 -33.13
CA GLN A 106 6.14 22.01 -33.56
C GLN A 106 6.15 22.20 -35.08
N PHE A 107 7.31 22.51 -35.64
CA PHE A 107 7.51 22.56 -37.10
C PHE A 107 8.98 22.35 -37.47
N VAL A 108 9.19 21.98 -38.72
CA VAL A 108 10.49 21.99 -39.40
C VAL A 108 10.28 22.82 -40.67
N LYS A 109 11.12 23.83 -40.91
CA LYS A 109 11.01 24.71 -42.07
C LYS A 109 12.37 24.89 -42.73
N LEU A 110 12.39 24.93 -44.05
CA LEU A 110 13.59 25.26 -44.81
C LEU A 110 13.99 26.71 -44.50
N GLU A 111 15.19 26.89 -43.95
CA GLU A 111 15.77 28.21 -43.67
C GLU A 111 16.62 28.68 -44.85
N SER A 112 17.44 27.79 -45.42
CA SER A 112 18.19 28.08 -46.64
C SER A 112 18.35 26.84 -47.52
N ALA A 113 18.06 27.00 -48.81
CA ALA A 113 18.32 25.96 -49.79
C ALA A 113 19.84 25.72 -49.95
N GLY A 114 20.21 24.46 -50.07
CA GLY A 114 21.56 24.01 -50.39
C GLY A 114 21.93 24.34 -51.83
N SER A 115 23.23 24.31 -52.13
CA SER A 115 23.75 24.57 -53.48
C SER A 115 24.25 23.28 -54.12
N ASN A 116 24.01 23.11 -55.42
CA ASN A 116 24.43 21.90 -56.16
C ASN A 116 25.93 21.87 -56.53
N GLY A 117 26.68 22.96 -56.30
CA GLY A 117 28.11 23.04 -56.64
C GLY A 117 28.38 22.99 -58.15
N PHE A 118 29.64 23.18 -58.55
CA PHE A 118 30.08 23.00 -59.94
C PHE A 118 30.68 21.59 -60.08
N LEU A 119 30.15 20.77 -61.00
CA LEU A 119 30.55 19.36 -61.18
C LEU A 119 30.52 18.50 -59.90
N GLY A 120 29.62 18.82 -58.95
CA GLY A 120 29.49 18.11 -57.67
C GLY A 120 30.46 18.55 -56.58
N PHE A 121 31.44 19.40 -56.87
CA PHE A 121 32.32 20.00 -55.88
C PHE A 121 31.63 21.19 -55.20
N GLY A 122 31.62 21.19 -53.87
CA GLY A 122 31.00 22.24 -53.06
C GLY A 122 29.48 22.11 -52.86
N LYS A 123 28.92 20.90 -53.02
CA LYS A 123 27.51 20.66 -52.68
C LYS A 123 27.26 20.97 -51.21
N LYS A 124 26.32 21.88 -50.92
CA LYS A 124 25.89 22.19 -49.54
C LYS A 124 24.50 21.57 -49.31
N PRO A 125 24.27 20.91 -48.17
CA PRO A 125 22.93 20.43 -47.81
C PRO A 125 21.96 21.60 -47.59
N ASN A 126 20.66 21.30 -47.60
CA ASN A 126 19.63 22.24 -47.19
C ASN A 126 19.72 22.46 -45.68
N ARG A 127 19.50 23.69 -45.23
CA ARG A 127 19.44 24.04 -43.81
C ARG A 127 18.00 24.19 -43.37
N TYR A 128 17.62 23.46 -42.34
CA TYR A 128 16.29 23.50 -41.76
C TYR A 128 16.33 24.06 -40.35
N LYS A 129 15.33 24.88 -40.04
CA LYS A 129 15.03 25.40 -38.72
C LYS A 129 13.85 24.62 -38.15
N ALA A 130 14.09 23.92 -37.04
CA ALA A 130 13.07 23.20 -36.30
C ALA A 130 12.74 23.94 -35.00
N GLN A 131 11.46 24.19 -34.75
CA GLN A 131 11.00 24.64 -33.43
C GLN A 131 10.49 23.44 -32.66
N VAL A 132 11.06 23.21 -31.49
CA VAL A 132 10.68 22.13 -30.58
C VAL A 132 10.08 22.71 -29.31
N PHE A 133 9.19 21.96 -28.70
CA PHE A 133 8.52 22.33 -27.47
C PHE A 133 8.81 21.29 -26.40
N HIS A 134 9.49 21.74 -25.36
CA HIS A 134 9.79 20.99 -24.16
C HIS A 134 8.59 21.14 -23.21
N PRO A 135 7.86 20.06 -22.89
CA PRO A 135 6.82 20.13 -21.86
C PRO A 135 7.46 20.38 -20.48
N ALA A 136 6.71 21.04 -19.60
CA ALA A 136 7.07 21.13 -18.20
C ALA A 136 7.16 19.73 -17.59
N LEU A 137 8.16 19.51 -16.74
CA LEU A 137 8.39 18.26 -16.03
C LEU A 137 8.45 18.56 -14.53
N VAL A 138 7.64 17.85 -13.75
CA VAL A 138 7.55 18.04 -12.30
C VAL A 138 7.67 16.71 -11.57
N ARG A 139 8.10 16.78 -10.32
CA ARG A 139 8.15 15.66 -9.38
C ARG A 139 7.37 16.02 -8.12
N ILE A 140 6.51 15.11 -7.68
CA ILE A 140 5.82 15.20 -6.39
C ILE A 140 6.26 14.03 -5.52
N GLY A 141 6.81 14.33 -4.34
CA GLY A 141 6.99 13.35 -3.27
C GLY A 141 5.69 13.21 -2.47
N TYR A 142 5.36 11.99 -2.09
CA TYR A 142 4.22 11.72 -1.21
C TYR A 142 4.55 10.63 -0.19
N ARG A 143 3.85 10.69 0.95
CA ARG A 143 3.91 9.69 2.02
C ARG A 143 2.51 9.16 2.29
N VAL A 144 2.34 7.85 2.20
CA VAL A 144 1.15 7.14 2.67
C VAL A 144 1.34 6.86 4.17
N THR A 145 0.31 7.09 4.96
CA THR A 145 0.29 6.76 6.40
C THR A 145 0.14 5.26 6.62
N ALA A 146 0.72 4.76 7.70
CA ALA A 146 0.43 3.41 8.17
C ALA A 146 -1.01 3.34 8.68
N LYS A 147 -1.68 2.21 8.42
CA LYS A 147 -3.02 1.92 8.94
C LYS A 147 -2.98 0.64 9.74
N VAL A 148 -3.41 0.72 10.99
CA VAL A 148 -3.51 -0.42 11.89
C VAL A 148 -4.93 -0.51 12.38
N SER A 149 -5.47 -1.72 12.40
CA SER A 149 -6.73 -2.00 13.06
C SER A 149 -6.51 -2.81 14.33
N ALA A 150 -7.37 -2.62 15.31
CA ALA A 150 -7.37 -3.40 16.53
C ALA A 150 -8.77 -3.89 16.86
N THR A 151 -8.83 -5.12 17.33
CA THR A 151 -10.02 -5.69 17.96
C THR A 151 -9.92 -5.45 19.46
N LEU A 152 -10.84 -4.64 19.96
CA LEU A 152 -11.00 -4.36 21.39
C LEU A 152 -12.02 -5.33 21.98
N MET A 153 -11.76 -5.76 23.20
CA MET A 153 -12.61 -6.65 23.98
C MET A 153 -12.92 -5.97 25.30
N SER A 154 -14.19 -5.97 25.73
CA SER A 154 -14.57 -5.42 27.03
C SER A 154 -13.90 -6.19 28.18
N ASN A 155 -13.61 -5.53 29.30
CA ASN A 155 -12.98 -6.14 30.47
C ASN A 155 -13.76 -7.35 31.03
N GLN A 156 -15.10 -7.33 30.93
CA GLN A 156 -15.93 -8.47 31.32
C GLN A 156 -15.60 -9.70 30.46
N ALA A 157 -15.69 -9.53 29.14
CA ALA A 157 -15.36 -10.58 28.17
C ALA A 157 -13.92 -11.07 28.28
N ALA A 158 -13.00 -10.15 28.58
CA ALA A 158 -11.62 -10.51 28.87
C ALA A 158 -11.48 -11.41 30.10
N GLY A 159 -12.25 -11.13 31.16
CA GLY A 159 -12.33 -11.98 32.34
C GLY A 159 -12.88 -13.36 32.01
N GLU A 160 -13.99 -13.43 31.27
CA GLU A 160 -14.60 -14.68 30.80
C GLU A 160 -13.63 -15.49 29.92
N ALA A 161 -12.96 -14.83 28.98
CA ALA A 161 -12.00 -15.44 28.08
C ALA A 161 -10.79 -15.99 28.86
N ARG A 162 -10.18 -15.21 29.76
CA ARG A 162 -9.05 -15.67 30.60
C ARG A 162 -9.44 -16.84 31.51
N SER A 163 -10.62 -16.79 32.12
CA SER A 163 -11.13 -17.90 32.93
C SER A 163 -11.28 -19.17 32.10
N ALA A 164 -11.81 -19.07 30.89
CA ALA A 164 -11.94 -20.21 29.99
C ALA A 164 -10.58 -20.71 29.49
N VAL A 165 -9.61 -19.83 29.22
CA VAL A 165 -8.25 -20.23 28.85
C VAL A 165 -7.62 -21.07 29.96
N GLN A 166 -7.74 -20.64 31.22
CA GLN A 166 -7.18 -21.40 32.35
C GLN A 166 -7.81 -22.79 32.45
N GLU A 167 -9.14 -22.89 32.32
CA GLU A 167 -9.86 -24.17 32.30
C GLU A 167 -9.37 -25.06 31.13
N LEU A 168 -9.20 -24.50 29.94
CA LEU A 168 -8.69 -25.25 28.78
C LEU A 168 -7.24 -25.72 28.97
N ILE A 169 -6.40 -24.92 29.65
CA ILE A 169 -5.02 -25.31 29.98
C ILE A 169 -5.02 -26.48 30.95
N ASP A 170 -5.86 -26.45 31.97
CA ASP A 170 -5.97 -27.53 32.95
C ASP A 170 -6.46 -28.82 32.28
N LEU A 171 -7.47 -28.73 31.41
CA LEU A 171 -7.95 -29.84 30.58
C LEU A 171 -6.87 -30.36 29.64
N HIS A 172 -6.06 -29.47 29.05
CA HIS A 172 -4.97 -29.86 28.17
C HIS A 172 -3.85 -30.61 28.90
N HIS A 173 -3.55 -30.24 30.16
CA HIS A 173 -2.60 -30.99 30.97
C HIS A 173 -3.14 -32.36 31.42
N GLN A 174 -4.47 -32.49 31.58
CA GLN A 174 -5.13 -33.75 31.95
C GLN A 174 -5.29 -34.71 30.76
N SER A 175 -5.24 -34.22 29.52
CA SER A 175 -5.27 -35.07 28.33
C SER A 175 -3.97 -35.88 28.20
N ASP A 176 -4.02 -37.13 28.64
CA ASP A 176 -2.94 -38.11 28.58
C ASP A 176 -2.63 -38.51 27.11
N PRO A 177 -1.36 -38.49 26.67
CA PRO A 177 -1.00 -38.93 25.31
C PRO A 177 -1.27 -40.41 25.02
N ALA A 178 -1.52 -41.26 26.02
CA ALA A 178 -1.56 -42.72 25.86
C ALA A 178 -2.94 -43.40 26.07
N GLY A 179 -4.01 -42.69 26.46
CA GLY A 179 -5.30 -43.38 26.66
C GLY A 179 -6.50 -42.50 27.04
N SER A 180 -7.65 -42.78 26.41
CA SER A 180 -8.99 -42.27 26.74
C SER A 180 -9.22 -40.74 26.69
N GLY A 181 -8.56 -40.03 25.76
CA GLY A 181 -8.72 -38.58 25.56
C GLY A 181 -10.13 -38.06 25.16
N GLY A 182 -11.16 -38.92 25.16
CA GLY A 182 -12.55 -38.53 24.91
C GLY A 182 -13.14 -37.63 26.00
N GLY A 183 -12.79 -37.87 27.27
CA GLY A 183 -13.32 -37.08 28.40
C GLY A 183 -12.86 -35.61 28.39
N ALA A 184 -11.54 -35.40 28.24
CA ALA A 184 -10.97 -34.05 28.19
C ALA A 184 -11.46 -33.27 26.95
N ARG A 185 -11.59 -33.95 25.79
CA ARG A 185 -12.11 -33.31 24.57
C ARG A 185 -13.57 -32.89 24.70
N GLU A 186 -14.40 -33.71 25.33
CA GLU A 186 -15.81 -33.36 25.59
C GLU A 186 -15.92 -32.20 26.58
N GLN A 187 -15.08 -32.16 27.62
CA GLN A 187 -15.02 -31.03 28.54
C GLN A 187 -14.58 -29.74 27.82
N MET A 188 -13.56 -29.81 26.96
CA MET A 188 -13.17 -28.67 26.11
C MET A 188 -14.33 -28.21 25.21
N ARG A 189 -15.10 -29.16 24.66
CA ARG A 189 -16.31 -28.86 23.87
C ARG A 189 -17.37 -28.12 24.70
N GLN A 190 -17.60 -28.53 25.95
CA GLN A 190 -18.51 -27.84 26.87
C GLN A 190 -18.07 -26.41 27.17
N VAL A 191 -16.77 -26.16 27.31
CA VAL A 191 -16.23 -24.78 27.42
C VAL A 191 -16.60 -23.97 26.19
N GLY A 192 -16.42 -24.53 24.99
CA GLY A 192 -16.79 -23.88 23.73
C GLY A 192 -18.29 -23.54 23.64
N GLN A 193 -19.16 -24.48 24.00
CA GLN A 193 -20.62 -24.26 24.02
C GLN A 193 -21.02 -23.16 25.01
N ARG A 194 -20.38 -23.11 26.18
CA ARG A 194 -20.59 -22.07 27.17
C ARG A 194 -20.18 -20.70 26.63
N LEU A 195 -19.02 -20.60 26.00
CA LEU A 195 -18.53 -19.34 25.39
C LEU A 195 -19.47 -18.87 24.27
N GLU A 196 -19.92 -19.77 23.40
CA GLU A 196 -20.89 -19.47 22.35
C GLU A 196 -22.19 -18.90 22.93
N SER A 197 -22.69 -19.49 24.04
CA SER A 197 -23.93 -19.03 24.67
C SER A 197 -23.82 -17.64 25.31
N ILE A 198 -22.62 -17.21 25.70
CA ILE A 198 -22.39 -15.94 26.42
C ILE A 198 -22.02 -14.82 25.45
N GLY A 199 -21.04 -15.07 24.58
CA GLY A 199 -20.44 -14.04 23.73
C GLY A 199 -20.34 -14.45 22.26
N GLY A 200 -20.91 -15.60 21.90
CA GLY A 200 -20.88 -16.13 20.54
C GLY A 200 -19.46 -16.42 20.04
N ILE A 201 -19.35 -16.45 18.72
CA ILE A 201 -18.11 -16.79 18.01
C ILE A 201 -16.95 -15.83 18.35
N ASP A 202 -17.22 -14.56 18.62
CA ASP A 202 -16.16 -13.59 18.94
C ASP A 202 -15.47 -13.93 20.26
N LEU A 203 -16.24 -14.35 21.27
CA LEU A 203 -15.68 -14.77 22.56
C LEU A 203 -14.94 -16.09 22.44
N MET A 204 -15.45 -17.04 21.65
CA MET A 204 -14.71 -18.26 21.31
C MET A 204 -13.38 -17.95 20.63
N LEU A 205 -13.36 -17.08 19.61
CA LEU A 205 -12.15 -16.66 18.89
C LEU A 205 -11.16 -15.96 19.82
N ALA A 206 -11.63 -15.11 20.73
CA ALA A 206 -10.80 -14.46 21.73
C ALA A 206 -10.13 -15.48 22.66
N THR A 207 -10.91 -16.41 23.23
CA THR A 207 -10.39 -17.49 24.07
C THR A 207 -9.39 -18.37 23.30
N HIS A 208 -9.71 -18.75 22.07
CA HIS A 208 -8.81 -19.54 21.23
C HIS A 208 -7.50 -18.80 20.94
N THR A 209 -7.55 -17.51 20.65
CA THR A 209 -6.37 -16.67 20.39
C THR A 209 -5.47 -16.61 21.61
N LEU A 210 -6.04 -16.37 22.79
CA LEU A 210 -5.31 -16.36 24.06
C LEU A 210 -4.72 -17.73 24.40
N PHE A 211 -5.52 -18.79 24.29
CA PHE A 211 -5.07 -20.17 24.52
C PHE A 211 -3.94 -20.56 23.58
N SER A 212 -4.05 -20.25 22.28
CA SER A 212 -3.01 -20.57 21.29
C SER A 212 -1.69 -19.87 21.57
N ARG A 213 -1.73 -18.67 22.17
CA ARG A 213 -0.54 -17.93 22.58
C ARG A 213 0.17 -18.60 23.76
N GLU A 214 -0.59 -19.14 24.71
CA GLU A 214 -0.05 -19.81 25.91
C GLU A 214 0.30 -21.29 25.66
N ARG A 215 -0.41 -21.95 24.75
CA ARG A 215 -0.26 -23.37 24.40
C ARG A 215 -0.28 -23.57 22.87
N PRO A 216 0.77 -23.15 22.15
CA PRO A 216 0.82 -23.27 20.68
C PRO A 216 0.59 -24.69 20.16
N LYS A 217 1.06 -25.72 20.89
CA LYS A 217 0.90 -27.14 20.52
C LYS A 217 -0.51 -27.69 20.80
N GLY A 218 -1.27 -27.07 21.70
CA GLY A 218 -2.63 -27.49 22.07
C GLY A 218 -3.71 -26.96 21.12
N LYS A 219 -3.37 -25.97 20.28
CA LYS A 219 -4.30 -25.30 19.37
C LYS A 219 -5.17 -26.27 18.55
N ARG A 220 -4.53 -27.24 17.87
CA ARG A 220 -5.24 -28.19 16.99
C ARG A 220 -6.24 -29.07 17.74
N LEU A 221 -5.92 -29.45 18.98
CA LEU A 221 -6.83 -30.22 19.82
C LEU A 221 -8.07 -29.40 20.16
N LEU A 222 -7.88 -28.11 20.45
CA LEU A 222 -8.97 -27.19 20.74
C LEU A 222 -9.88 -26.97 19.53
N GLU A 223 -9.30 -26.69 18.34
CA GLU A 223 -10.04 -26.57 17.07
C GLU A 223 -10.90 -27.80 16.81
N GLN A 224 -10.34 -29.00 17.02
CA GLN A 224 -11.06 -30.27 16.88
C GLN A 224 -12.16 -30.48 17.93
N ALA A 225 -11.99 -29.97 19.16
CA ALA A 225 -13.02 -30.06 20.20
C ALA A 225 -14.20 -29.14 19.89
N TRP A 226 -13.93 -27.99 19.27
CA TRP A 226 -14.92 -26.95 19.00
C TRP A 226 -15.57 -27.03 17.62
N ASP A 227 -15.11 -27.93 16.77
CA ASP A 227 -15.70 -28.18 15.47
C ASP A 227 -17.23 -28.41 15.57
N GLY A 228 -18.00 -27.66 14.77
CA GLY A 228 -19.46 -27.68 14.77
C GLY A 228 -20.15 -27.05 15.98
N ILE A 229 -19.47 -26.26 16.83
CA ILE A 229 -20.11 -25.40 17.83
C ILE A 229 -20.46 -24.06 17.16
N GLY A 230 -21.74 -23.72 17.07
CA GLY A 230 -22.18 -22.43 16.55
C GLY A 230 -21.67 -22.16 15.14
N ALA A 231 -21.03 -21.00 14.94
CA ALA A 231 -20.39 -20.61 13.68
C ALA A 231 -18.90 -20.98 13.60
N TRP A 232 -18.37 -21.79 14.54
CA TRP A 232 -16.97 -22.20 14.53
C TRP A 232 -16.65 -23.07 13.32
N ILE A 233 -15.64 -22.66 12.56
CA ILE A 233 -15.06 -23.43 11.45
C ILE A 233 -13.59 -23.66 11.83
N GLY A 234 -13.27 -24.91 12.17
CA GLY A 234 -11.93 -25.35 12.58
C GLY A 234 -10.96 -25.53 11.42
#